data_AF-A0A7X6Q0P0-F1
#
_entry.id   AF-A0A7X6Q0P0-F1
#
_cell.length_a   1.000
_cell.length_b   1.000
_cell.length_c   1.000
_cell.angle_alpha   90.00
_cell.angle_beta   90.00
_cell.angle_gamma   90.00
#
_symmetry.space_group_name_H-M   'P 1'
#
loop_
_entity.id
_entity.type
_entity.pdbx_description
1 polymer ?
#
loop_
_entity_poly.entity_id
_entity_poly.type
_entity_poly.pdbx_seq_one_letter_code
_entity_poly.pdbx_strand_id
1 'polypeptide(L)'
;PDLILHMMTRLRTSQDHPVGAMLRRESGHLEPLNAFYAKGLAPLMEARLKEKVSGLQAFCRDQAFVWLTEEELAVRDPDFQSFEDYNQPSDLVGRPLTFDPENFSRPADKVQLVRVTREAEEVVDDWVIREVVCSLFLDGQAQALFHCLPQGLEDLVTGWVKARGILDQGKAIDSIQIIGDPVLPDHFVAQVSLKVDGPVKAEKKDLPCPIPYLTLDQVSGLMEALESRAQLFTQTGGSHNMILASMESLAILDHAEDISRHNCLYKLLGKAVREDRDLTGEILVTSCRLTQTILDLVISGGIRLVISQAAVTSAALEKARQAGIQLIGFARPGRFNRYL
;
A
#
# COMPACT_ATOMS: atom_id res chain seq x y z
N PRO A 1 -2.27 2.49 22.32
CA PRO A 1 -3.23 3.64 22.35
C PRO A 1 -3.39 4.31 23.72
N ASP A 2 -3.28 3.57 24.84
CA ASP A 2 -3.66 4.05 26.18
C ASP A 2 -2.56 4.84 26.93
N LEU A 3 -1.27 4.51 26.72
CA LEU A 3 -0.14 5.16 27.41
C LEU A 3 -0.05 6.67 27.13
N ILE A 4 -0.07 7.07 25.85
CA ILE A 4 -0.01 8.47 25.42
C ILE A 4 -1.14 9.29 26.03
N LEU A 5 -2.37 8.76 25.99
CA LEU A 5 -3.55 9.44 26.53
C LEU A 5 -3.45 9.60 28.05
N HIS A 6 -2.92 8.61 28.75
CA HIS A 6 -2.67 8.65 30.19
C HIS A 6 -1.63 9.72 30.56
N MET A 7 -0.48 9.76 29.86
CA MET A 7 0.54 10.78 30.07
C MET A 7 0.01 12.19 29.81
N MET A 8 -0.78 12.39 28.75
CA MET A 8 -1.43 13.66 28.45
C MET A 8 -2.46 14.07 29.50
N THR A 9 -3.21 13.11 30.04
CA THR A 9 -4.19 13.36 31.10
C THR A 9 -3.48 13.82 32.37
N ARG A 10 -2.43 13.11 32.79
CA ARG A 10 -1.58 13.48 33.93
C ARG A 10 -0.96 14.86 33.80
N LEU A 11 -0.54 15.22 32.59
CA LEU A 11 -0.01 16.55 32.30
C LEU A 11 -1.08 17.64 32.47
N ARG A 12 -2.30 17.40 31.98
CA ARG A 12 -3.42 18.37 32.03
C ARG A 12 -3.99 18.57 33.43
N THR A 13 -3.95 17.53 34.27
CA THR A 13 -4.50 17.57 35.64
C THR A 13 -3.49 18.04 36.69
N SER A 14 -2.22 18.25 36.31
CA SER A 14 -1.19 18.74 37.21
C SER A 14 -1.38 20.23 37.52
N GLN A 15 -1.27 20.60 38.80
CA GLN A 15 -1.47 21.98 39.27
C GLN A 15 -0.20 22.85 39.15
N ASP A 16 0.98 22.23 39.01
CA ASP A 16 2.28 22.90 39.16
C ASP A 16 2.90 23.39 37.84
N HIS A 17 2.09 23.67 36.82
CA HIS A 17 2.54 24.11 35.49
C HIS A 17 3.75 23.33 34.94
N PRO A 18 3.66 22.00 34.86
CA PRO A 18 4.78 21.16 34.47
C PRO A 18 5.23 21.45 33.05
N VAL A 19 6.54 21.29 32.82
CA VAL A 19 7.16 21.46 31.50
C VAL A 19 7.11 20.20 30.65
N GLY A 20 6.47 19.13 31.14
CA GLY A 20 6.34 17.86 30.43
C GLY A 20 5.88 16.72 31.33
N ALA A 21 5.77 15.52 30.76
CA ALA A 21 5.49 14.27 31.48
C ALA A 21 6.45 13.18 31.03
N MET A 22 7.03 12.43 31.98
CA MET A 22 8.10 11.47 31.72
C MET A 22 8.07 10.32 32.74
N LEU A 23 8.41 9.11 32.32
CA LEU A 23 8.66 8.00 33.22
C LEU A 23 9.96 8.21 34.00
N ARG A 24 9.89 8.02 35.31
CA ARG A 24 11.05 7.85 36.18
C ARG A 24 11.05 6.43 36.73
N ARG A 25 12.03 5.64 36.28
CA ARG A 25 12.26 4.26 36.74
C ARG A 25 12.53 4.24 38.25
N GLU A 26 12.24 3.13 38.92
CA GLU A 26 12.59 2.93 40.33
C GLU A 26 14.11 3.05 40.56
N SER A 27 14.92 2.67 39.56
CA SER A 27 16.37 2.86 39.54
C SER A 27 16.82 4.33 39.55
N GLY A 28 15.90 5.28 39.36
CA GLY A 28 16.17 6.70 39.22
C GLY A 28 16.63 7.12 37.81
N HIS A 29 16.63 6.18 36.86
CA HIS A 29 16.82 6.47 35.45
C HIS A 29 15.58 7.15 34.87
N LEU A 30 15.78 8.20 34.06
CA LEU A 30 14.69 8.85 33.32
C LEU A 30 14.56 8.24 31.92
N GLU A 31 13.41 8.41 31.27
CA GLU A 31 13.18 8.01 29.87
C GLU A 31 12.95 9.24 28.97
N PRO A 32 13.98 10.07 28.67
CA PRO A 32 13.77 11.36 28.03
C PRO A 32 13.32 11.26 26.57
N LEU A 33 13.61 10.13 25.90
CA LEU A 33 13.23 9.92 24.51
C LEU A 33 11.77 9.45 24.36
N ASN A 34 11.17 8.97 25.44
CA ASN A 34 9.78 8.52 25.52
C ASN A 34 8.98 9.43 26.49
N ALA A 35 8.94 10.73 26.17
CA ALA A 35 8.36 11.76 27.03
C ALA A 35 7.64 12.87 26.26
N PHE A 36 6.76 13.59 26.96
CA PHE A 36 6.14 14.82 26.45
C PHE A 36 6.90 16.05 26.95
N TYR A 37 7.15 16.99 26.03
CA TYR A 37 7.81 18.25 26.31
C TYR A 37 6.89 19.43 25.95
N ALA A 38 6.78 20.39 26.85
CA ALA A 38 6.11 21.64 26.58
C ALA A 38 6.97 22.51 25.64
N LYS A 39 6.32 23.23 24.72
CA LYS A 39 7.00 24.14 23.77
C LYS A 39 7.90 25.18 24.46
N GLY A 40 7.59 25.56 25.69
CA GLY A 40 8.37 26.51 26.49
C GLY A 40 9.79 26.05 26.83
N LEU A 41 10.12 24.75 26.70
CA LEU A 41 11.48 24.22 26.92
C LEU A 41 12.43 24.47 25.75
N ALA A 42 11.92 24.75 24.54
CA ALA A 42 12.74 24.85 23.35
C ALA A 42 13.90 25.87 23.46
N PRO A 43 13.70 27.11 23.98
CA PRO A 43 14.80 28.06 24.14
C PRO A 43 15.91 27.58 25.09
N LEU A 44 15.55 26.83 26.15
CA LEU A 44 16.52 26.28 27.11
C LEU A 44 17.33 25.12 26.50
N MET A 45 16.67 24.27 25.70
CA MET A 45 17.35 23.20 24.96
C MET A 45 18.31 23.78 23.92
N GLU A 46 17.89 24.81 23.18
CA GLU A 46 18.75 25.52 22.21
C GLU A 46 19.97 26.17 22.87
N ALA A 47 19.83 26.76 24.05
CA ALA A 47 20.96 27.33 24.80
C ALA A 47 22.01 26.26 25.14
N ARG A 48 21.58 25.09 25.65
CA ARG A 48 22.50 23.98 25.96
C ARG A 48 23.20 23.41 24.73
N LEU A 49 22.49 23.34 23.60
CA LEU A 49 23.08 22.90 22.33
C LEU A 49 24.19 23.86 21.87
N LYS A 50 23.99 25.18 22.02
CA LYS A 50 25.02 26.20 21.72
C LYS A 50 26.25 26.08 22.63
N GLU A 51 26.04 25.74 23.90
CA GLU A 51 27.10 25.49 24.88
C GLU A 51 27.76 24.11 24.75
N LYS A 52 27.31 23.28 23.78
CA LYS A 52 27.78 21.90 23.56
C LYS A 52 27.65 20.98 24.78
N VAL A 53 26.71 21.26 25.67
CA VAL A 53 26.46 20.42 26.85
C VAL A 53 25.50 19.29 26.46
N SER A 54 26.02 18.06 26.37
CA SER A 54 25.23 16.85 26.12
C SER A 54 24.73 16.23 27.43
N GLY A 55 23.58 15.54 27.38
CA GLY A 55 23.01 14.80 28.52
C GLY A 55 21.58 15.19 28.87
N LEU A 56 20.62 14.54 28.22
CA LEU A 56 19.18 14.75 28.48
C LEU A 56 18.78 14.34 29.91
N GLN A 57 19.42 13.32 30.48
CA GLN A 57 19.20 12.90 31.87
C GLN A 57 19.41 14.06 32.86
N ALA A 58 20.57 14.72 32.80
CA ALA A 58 20.88 15.83 33.68
C ALA A 58 19.96 17.03 33.41
N PHE A 59 19.73 17.34 32.13
CA PHE A 59 18.82 18.41 31.74
C PHE A 59 17.42 18.22 32.34
N CYS A 60 16.81 17.04 32.19
CA CYS A 60 15.43 16.81 32.61
C CYS A 60 15.27 16.76 34.13
N ARG A 61 16.31 16.40 34.90
CA ARG A 61 16.27 16.41 36.37
C ARG A 61 16.10 17.80 36.97
N ASP A 62 16.61 18.82 36.29
CA ASP A 62 16.55 20.22 36.74
C ASP A 62 15.25 20.91 36.32
N GLN A 63 14.28 20.17 35.76
CA GLN A 63 13.05 20.68 35.18
C GLN A 63 11.81 20.11 35.88
N ALA A 64 10.73 20.88 35.89
CA ALA A 64 9.48 20.51 36.56
C ALA A 64 8.63 19.56 35.68
N PHE A 65 9.01 18.29 35.59
CA PHE A 65 8.21 17.27 34.91
C PHE A 65 7.14 16.67 35.85
N VAL A 66 6.04 16.22 35.25
CA VAL A 66 5.19 15.20 35.88
C VAL A 66 5.91 13.86 35.77
N TRP A 67 6.33 13.33 36.92
CA TRP A 67 6.98 12.03 36.99
C TRP A 67 5.92 10.93 37.12
N LEU A 68 5.96 9.98 36.18
CA LEU A 68 5.17 8.76 36.22
C LEU A 68 6.02 7.65 36.84
N THR A 69 5.38 6.76 37.61
CA THR A 69 6.06 5.61 38.22
C THR A 69 5.89 4.35 37.37
N GLU A 70 6.75 3.36 37.58
CA GLU A 70 6.61 2.05 36.93
C GLU A 70 5.29 1.38 37.32
N GLU A 71 4.94 1.36 38.61
CA GLU A 71 3.65 0.82 39.08
C GLU A 71 2.44 1.44 38.36
N GLU A 72 2.45 2.75 38.12
CA GLU A 72 1.37 3.46 37.43
C GLU A 72 1.24 3.04 35.96
N LEU A 73 2.38 2.82 35.29
CA LEU A 73 2.41 2.48 33.87
C LEU A 73 2.23 0.99 33.62
N ALA A 74 2.64 0.13 34.54
CA ALA A 74 2.48 -1.33 34.46
C ALA A 74 1.01 -1.76 34.29
N VAL A 75 0.05 -0.95 34.72
CA VAL A 75 -1.39 -1.19 34.49
C VAL A 75 -1.75 -1.17 33.00
N ARG A 76 -1.00 -0.42 32.19
CA ARG A 76 -1.29 -0.14 30.77
C ARG A 76 -0.22 -0.66 29.82
N ASP A 77 1.00 -0.85 30.32
CA ASP A 77 2.14 -1.44 29.63
C ASP A 77 2.89 -2.36 30.62
N PRO A 78 2.34 -3.56 30.92
CA PRO A 78 2.85 -4.43 31.99
C PRO A 78 4.30 -4.85 31.81
N ASP A 79 4.74 -4.99 30.57
CA ASP A 79 6.08 -5.41 30.19
C ASP A 79 6.98 -4.23 29.76
N PHE A 80 6.47 -3.00 29.83
CA PHE A 80 7.17 -1.77 29.43
C PHE A 80 7.72 -1.78 28.00
N GLN A 81 7.00 -2.44 27.07
CA GLN A 81 7.42 -2.55 25.67
C GLN A 81 7.58 -1.18 25.00
N SER A 82 6.81 -0.19 25.42
CA SER A 82 6.88 1.19 24.90
C SER A 82 8.18 1.91 25.25
N PHE A 83 8.97 1.36 26.18
CA PHE A 83 10.23 1.93 26.68
C PHE A 83 11.43 1.03 26.36
N GLU A 84 11.27 0.08 25.45
CA GLU A 84 12.37 -0.77 25.00
C GLU A 84 13.23 -0.04 23.97
N ASP A 85 14.52 0.09 24.27
CA ASP A 85 15.51 0.65 23.36
C ASP A 85 16.22 -0.45 22.58
N TYR A 86 16.41 -0.22 21.28
CA TYR A 86 17.14 -1.12 20.38
C TYR A 86 18.43 -0.47 19.92
N ASN A 87 19.52 -0.77 20.63
CA ASN A 87 20.81 -0.13 20.41
C ASN A 87 21.90 -1.12 19.99
N GLN A 88 21.73 -2.41 20.27
CA GLN A 88 22.69 -3.47 19.99
C GLN A 88 22.02 -4.67 19.30
N PRO A 89 22.74 -5.42 18.46
CA PRO A 89 22.19 -6.62 17.80
C PRO A 89 21.64 -7.67 18.78
N SER A 90 22.14 -7.73 20.00
CA SER A 90 21.63 -8.61 21.07
C SER A 90 20.19 -8.30 21.48
N ASP A 91 19.75 -7.05 21.33
CA ASP A 91 18.41 -6.59 21.75
C ASP A 91 17.30 -7.20 20.87
N LEU A 92 17.70 -7.77 19.73
CA LEU A 92 16.85 -8.45 18.74
C LEU A 92 16.78 -9.97 18.94
N VAL A 93 17.64 -10.56 19.79
CA VAL A 93 17.76 -12.02 19.95
C VAL A 93 16.69 -12.54 20.91
N GLY A 94 15.94 -13.57 20.49
CA GLY A 94 14.94 -14.24 21.34
C GLY A 94 13.57 -13.56 21.38
N ARG A 95 13.42 -12.40 20.72
CA ARG A 95 12.09 -11.87 20.39
C ARG A 95 11.50 -12.71 19.28
N PRO A 96 10.24 -13.17 19.40
CA PRO A 96 9.54 -13.66 18.24
C PRO A 96 9.37 -12.48 17.29
N LEU A 97 10.26 -12.36 16.31
CA LEU A 97 9.82 -12.01 14.97
C LEU A 97 8.96 -13.20 14.53
N THR A 98 7.77 -13.39 15.14
CA THR A 98 6.75 -14.25 14.55
C THR A 98 6.21 -13.48 13.37
N PHE A 99 7.06 -13.41 12.35
CA PHE A 99 6.69 -13.40 10.98
C PHE A 99 5.72 -14.57 10.84
N ASP A 100 4.43 -14.25 10.84
CA ASP A 100 3.43 -15.19 10.42
C ASP A 100 3.31 -15.05 8.90
N PRO A 101 3.97 -15.92 8.10
CA PRO A 101 3.83 -15.89 6.65
C PRO A 101 2.37 -16.06 6.21
N GLU A 102 1.51 -16.70 7.00
CA GLU A 102 0.08 -16.80 6.69
C GLU A 102 -0.61 -15.43 6.76
N ASN A 103 -0.17 -14.57 7.68
CA ASN A 103 -0.66 -13.21 7.83
C ASN A 103 -0.28 -12.30 6.64
N PHE A 104 0.72 -12.64 5.82
CA PHE A 104 1.00 -11.95 4.55
C PHE A 104 0.08 -12.41 3.39
N SER A 105 -0.56 -13.56 3.53
CA SER A 105 -1.18 -14.26 2.40
C SER A 105 -2.70 -14.15 2.34
N ARG A 106 -3.36 -13.73 3.43
CA ARG A 106 -4.82 -13.80 3.53
C ARG A 106 -5.52 -12.55 2.98
N PRO A 107 -6.38 -12.66 1.96
CA PRO A 107 -7.04 -11.49 1.33
C PRO A 107 -8.34 -11.08 2.03
N ALA A 108 -8.87 -11.87 2.97
CA ALA A 108 -10.15 -11.59 3.64
C ALA A 108 -10.27 -12.15 5.06
N ASP A 109 -10.84 -11.31 5.92
CA ASP A 109 -11.53 -11.47 7.20
C ASP A 109 -12.73 -12.42 7.22
N LYS A 110 -12.86 -13.45 8.07
CA LYS A 110 -14.19 -13.97 8.45
C LYS A 110 -14.58 -13.33 9.77
N VAL A 111 -15.72 -12.64 9.80
CA VAL A 111 -16.20 -11.89 10.97
C VAL A 111 -17.63 -12.27 11.29
N GLN A 112 -18.02 -12.13 12.55
CA GLN A 112 -19.43 -12.18 12.93
C GLN A 112 -20.07 -10.81 12.75
N LEU A 113 -21.20 -10.78 12.08
CA LEU A 113 -22.00 -9.58 11.88
C LEU A 113 -23.47 -9.84 12.18
N VAL A 114 -24.22 -8.76 12.36
CA VAL A 114 -25.69 -8.81 12.47
C VAL A 114 -26.27 -8.50 11.09
N ARG A 115 -26.94 -9.49 10.49
CA ARG A 115 -27.68 -9.34 9.25
C ARG A 115 -29.12 -8.94 9.57
N VAL A 116 -29.48 -7.75 9.12
CA VAL A 116 -30.83 -7.19 9.29
C VAL A 116 -31.62 -7.37 8.00
N THR A 117 -32.69 -8.14 8.04
CA THR A 117 -33.67 -8.26 6.96
C THR A 117 -34.97 -7.53 7.32
N ARG A 118 -36.02 -7.63 6.51
CA ARG A 118 -37.33 -7.08 6.89
C ARG A 118 -37.97 -7.90 8.00
N GLU A 119 -37.57 -9.15 8.14
CA GLU A 119 -38.20 -10.16 8.99
C GLU A 119 -37.46 -10.37 10.32
N ALA A 120 -36.13 -10.23 10.35
CA ALA A 120 -35.32 -10.55 11.52
C ALA A 120 -33.95 -9.84 11.54
N GLU A 121 -33.32 -9.86 12.72
CA GLU A 121 -31.89 -9.60 12.90
C GLU A 121 -31.22 -10.91 13.34
N GLU A 122 -30.21 -11.37 12.59
CA GLU A 122 -29.50 -12.63 12.87
C GLU A 122 -27.99 -12.42 12.92
N VAL A 123 -27.31 -13.08 13.86
CA VAL A 123 -25.85 -13.09 13.90
C VAL A 123 -25.36 -14.18 12.95
N VAL A 124 -24.56 -13.80 11.96
CA VAL A 124 -24.01 -14.69 10.93
C VAL A 124 -22.53 -14.41 10.71
N ASP A 125 -21.78 -15.42 10.27
CA ASP A 125 -20.43 -15.19 9.78
C ASP A 125 -20.46 -14.69 8.33
N ASP A 126 -19.63 -13.72 8.01
CA ASP A 126 -19.45 -13.21 6.65
C ASP A 126 -17.99 -12.87 6.35
N TRP A 127 -17.67 -12.73 5.07
CA TRP A 127 -16.33 -12.36 4.62
C TRP A 127 -16.19 -10.84 4.48
N VAL A 128 -15.11 -10.30 5.02
CA VAL A 128 -14.72 -8.89 4.87
C VAL A 128 -13.35 -8.85 4.22
N ILE A 129 -13.21 -8.07 3.14
CA ILE A 129 -11.92 -7.92 2.47
C ILE A 129 -10.88 -7.31 3.43
N ARG A 130 -9.65 -7.82 3.36
CA ARG A 130 -8.55 -7.30 4.18
C ARG A 130 -7.82 -6.18 3.46
N GLU A 131 -7.77 -5.01 4.08
CA GLU A 131 -7.07 -3.83 3.59
C GLU A 131 -5.78 -3.62 4.37
N VAL A 132 -4.67 -3.50 3.66
CA VAL A 132 -3.35 -3.22 4.25
C VAL A 132 -2.74 -1.96 3.67
N VAL A 133 -1.85 -1.36 4.43
CA VAL A 133 -1.12 -0.16 4.06
C VAL A 133 0.30 -0.54 3.64
N CYS A 134 0.69 -0.21 2.41
CA CYS A 134 2.06 -0.38 1.93
C CYS A 134 2.71 0.99 1.65
N SER A 135 3.77 1.33 2.38
CA SER A 135 4.56 2.55 2.18
C SER A 135 5.74 2.26 1.28
N LEU A 136 5.84 2.96 0.14
CA LEU A 136 6.92 2.80 -0.83
C LEU A 136 8.02 3.83 -0.61
N PHE A 137 9.24 3.34 -0.43
CA PHE A 137 10.48 4.11 -0.42
C PHE A 137 11.32 3.73 -1.63
N LEU A 138 11.77 4.75 -2.37
CA LEU A 138 12.67 4.61 -3.51
C LEU A 138 14.00 5.26 -3.16
N ASP A 139 15.08 4.49 -3.14
CA ASP A 139 16.41 4.94 -2.72
C ASP A 139 16.38 5.70 -1.37
N GLY A 140 15.59 5.17 -0.41
CA GLY A 140 15.40 5.73 0.93
C GLY A 140 14.44 6.93 1.03
N GLN A 141 13.85 7.39 -0.08
CA GLN A 141 12.91 8.52 -0.10
C GLN A 141 11.46 8.03 -0.22
N ALA A 142 10.57 8.48 0.67
CA ALA A 142 9.14 8.15 0.61
C ALA A 142 8.50 8.66 -0.69
N GLN A 143 7.81 7.78 -1.40
CA GLN A 143 7.20 8.08 -2.71
C GLN A 143 5.67 7.97 -2.71
N ALA A 144 5.13 6.90 -2.13
CA ALA A 144 3.72 6.58 -2.20
C ALA A 144 3.25 5.79 -0.98
N LEU A 145 1.95 5.88 -0.72
CA LEU A 145 1.22 5.09 0.27
C LEU A 145 0.07 4.39 -0.44
N PHE A 146 0.02 3.06 -0.35
CA PHE A 146 -1.02 2.25 -0.97
C PHE A 146 -1.94 1.67 0.10
N HIS A 147 -3.23 1.79 -0.14
CA HIS A 147 -4.25 0.96 0.50
C HIS A 147 -4.58 -0.17 -0.46
N CYS A 148 -4.26 -1.40 -0.10
CA CYS A 148 -4.16 -2.51 -1.04
C CYS A 148 -4.45 -3.86 -0.39
N LEU A 149 -4.54 -4.90 -1.22
CA LEU A 149 -4.46 -6.27 -0.74
C LEU A 149 -3.01 -6.65 -0.42
N PRO A 150 -2.77 -7.52 0.58
CA PRO A 150 -1.42 -7.89 0.98
C PRO A 150 -0.68 -8.77 -0.04
N GLN A 151 -1.37 -9.35 -1.02
CA GLN A 151 -0.73 -10.14 -2.08
C GLN A 151 -0.18 -9.26 -3.20
N GLY A 152 0.97 -9.67 -3.75
CA GLY A 152 1.54 -9.04 -4.95
C GLY A 152 2.13 -7.65 -4.71
N LEU A 153 2.63 -7.36 -3.50
CA LEU A 153 3.21 -6.06 -3.15
C LEU A 153 4.45 -5.71 -3.99
N GLU A 154 5.29 -6.69 -4.32
CA GLU A 154 6.44 -6.49 -5.21
C GLU A 154 6.00 -6.03 -6.61
N ASP A 155 4.97 -6.67 -7.15
CA ASP A 155 4.41 -6.30 -8.46
C ASP A 155 3.72 -4.93 -8.38
N LEU A 156 3.01 -4.65 -7.29
CA LEU A 156 2.39 -3.34 -7.04
C LEU A 156 3.42 -2.20 -7.10
N VAL A 157 4.52 -2.32 -6.36
CA VAL A 157 5.53 -1.26 -6.33
C VAL A 157 6.34 -1.19 -7.61
N THR A 158 6.63 -2.34 -8.24
CA THR A 158 7.30 -2.37 -9.55
C THR A 158 6.47 -1.68 -10.62
N GLY A 159 5.17 -1.99 -10.69
CA GLY A 159 4.26 -1.38 -11.64
C GLY A 159 4.07 0.11 -11.40
N TRP A 160 4.09 0.56 -10.15
CA TRP A 160 4.09 1.99 -9.84
C TRP A 160 5.35 2.68 -10.37
N VAL A 161 6.54 2.10 -10.15
CA VAL A 161 7.81 2.65 -10.64
C VAL A 161 7.81 2.71 -12.17
N LYS A 162 7.30 1.66 -12.84
CA LYS A 162 7.11 1.64 -14.30
C LYS A 162 6.17 2.75 -14.77
N ALA A 163 5.00 2.86 -14.16
CA ALA A 163 3.98 3.84 -14.57
C ALA A 163 4.42 5.30 -14.40
N ARG A 164 5.38 5.57 -13.51
CA ARG A 164 6.01 6.90 -13.37
C ARG A 164 7.07 7.17 -14.44
N GLY A 165 7.34 6.22 -15.32
CA GLY A 165 8.38 6.33 -16.35
C GLY A 165 9.79 6.36 -15.75
N ILE A 166 9.97 5.88 -14.52
CA ILE A 166 11.27 5.89 -13.84
C ILE A 166 12.21 4.89 -14.51
N LEU A 167 11.70 3.71 -14.88
CA LEU A 167 12.49 2.68 -15.56
C LEU A 167 12.94 3.12 -16.97
N ASP A 168 12.11 3.92 -17.64
CA ASP A 168 12.39 4.41 -18.99
C ASP A 168 13.47 5.50 -19.02
N GLN A 169 13.95 5.97 -17.86
CA GLN A 169 15.00 6.99 -17.70
C GLN A 169 16.40 6.38 -17.54
N GLY A 170 16.62 5.12 -17.92
CA GLY A 170 17.88 4.43 -17.71
C GLY A 170 18.07 3.91 -16.28
N LYS A 171 16.99 3.83 -15.50
CA LYS A 171 17.05 3.21 -14.17
C LYS A 171 16.50 1.79 -14.24
N ALA A 172 17.18 0.85 -13.61
CA ALA A 172 16.66 -0.49 -13.40
C ALA A 172 16.43 -0.72 -11.91
N ILE A 173 15.48 -1.60 -11.60
CA ILE A 173 15.33 -2.08 -10.22
C ILE A 173 16.51 -2.98 -9.91
N ASP A 174 17.25 -2.64 -8.86
CA ASP A 174 18.35 -3.45 -8.36
C ASP A 174 17.85 -4.46 -7.33
N SER A 175 17.04 -4.00 -6.37
CA SER A 175 16.41 -4.86 -5.38
C SER A 175 15.06 -4.29 -4.90
N ILE A 176 14.20 -5.21 -4.43
CA ILE A 176 12.94 -4.91 -3.77
C ILE A 176 12.94 -5.69 -2.47
N GLN A 177 12.61 -5.01 -1.37
CA GLN A 177 12.40 -5.64 -0.06
C GLN A 177 11.04 -5.23 0.47
N ILE A 178 10.20 -6.20 0.80
CA ILE A 178 8.93 -5.99 1.47
C ILE A 178 9.10 -6.38 2.93
N ILE A 179 8.90 -5.41 3.82
CA ILE A 179 9.11 -5.57 5.25
C ILE A 179 7.77 -5.34 5.93
N GLY A 180 7.26 -6.33 6.68
CA GLY A 180 6.10 -6.14 7.55
C GLY A 180 6.48 -5.35 8.80
N ASP A 181 5.61 -4.47 9.26
CA ASP A 181 5.78 -3.77 10.51
C ASP A 181 5.53 -4.74 11.68
N PRO A 182 6.48 -4.92 12.61
CA PRO A 182 6.35 -5.87 13.71
C PRO A 182 5.30 -5.46 14.75
N VAL A 183 4.90 -4.18 14.78
CA VAL A 183 3.92 -3.62 15.71
C VAL A 183 2.56 -3.47 15.04
N LEU A 184 2.55 -3.16 13.74
CA LEU A 184 1.34 -2.90 12.97
C LEU A 184 1.11 -4.02 11.93
N PRO A 185 0.26 -5.02 12.22
CA PRO A 185 0.14 -6.24 11.40
C PRO A 185 -0.36 -6.03 9.96
N ASP A 186 -0.97 -4.88 9.67
CA ASP A 186 -1.47 -4.49 8.34
C ASP A 186 -0.65 -3.36 7.70
N HIS A 187 0.57 -3.13 8.18
CA HIS A 187 1.49 -2.15 7.61
C HIS A 187 2.73 -2.83 7.03
N PHE A 188 3.06 -2.44 5.81
CA PHE A 188 4.21 -2.91 5.06
C PHE A 188 5.04 -1.73 4.59
N VAL A 189 6.35 -1.91 4.55
CA VAL A 189 7.32 -1.00 3.95
C VAL A 189 7.94 -1.71 2.76
N ALA A 190 7.76 -1.14 1.58
CA ALA A 190 8.45 -1.56 0.37
C ALA A 190 9.66 -0.65 0.13
N GLN A 191 10.86 -1.20 0.28
CA GLN A 191 12.09 -0.52 -0.10
C GLN A 191 12.51 -0.99 -1.49
N VAL A 192 12.58 -0.05 -2.42
CA VAL A 192 13.05 -0.29 -3.79
C VAL A 192 14.35 0.48 -3.98
N SER A 193 15.40 -0.23 -4.36
CA SER A 193 16.68 0.37 -4.74
C SER A 193 16.80 0.34 -6.25
N LEU A 194 17.20 1.48 -6.83
CA LEU A 194 17.46 1.59 -8.25
C LEU A 194 18.95 1.66 -8.51
N LYS A 195 19.37 1.00 -9.59
CA LYS A 195 20.69 1.27 -10.19
C LYS A 195 20.53 2.12 -11.42
N VAL A 196 21.51 2.99 -11.64
CA VAL A 196 21.66 3.69 -12.91
C VAL A 196 22.32 2.71 -13.85
N ASP A 197 21.53 2.14 -14.75
CA ASP A 197 22.08 1.56 -15.95
C ASP A 197 22.32 2.71 -16.95
N GLY A 198 23.23 2.54 -17.91
CA GLY A 198 23.48 3.58 -18.91
C GLY A 198 22.19 4.00 -19.63
N PRO A 199 22.20 5.07 -20.45
CA PRO A 199 21.00 5.54 -21.12
C PRO A 199 20.28 4.38 -21.84
N VAL A 200 19.10 4.02 -21.34
CA VAL A 200 18.22 3.06 -22.01
C VAL A 200 17.68 3.79 -23.23
N LYS A 201 18.15 3.40 -24.42
CA LYS A 201 17.49 3.83 -25.64
C LYS A 201 16.10 3.23 -25.59
N ALA A 202 15.08 4.07 -25.63
CA ALA A 202 13.75 3.63 -26.00
C ALA A 202 13.87 3.00 -27.38
N GLU A 203 13.94 1.67 -27.45
CA GLU A 203 13.78 0.99 -28.71
C GLU A 203 12.36 1.32 -29.19
N LYS A 204 12.27 1.94 -30.36
CA LYS A 204 11.01 1.93 -31.10
C LYS A 204 10.75 0.47 -31.45
N LYS A 205 10.06 -0.23 -30.56
CA LYS A 205 9.45 -1.49 -30.93
C LYS A 205 8.43 -1.16 -32.01
N ASP A 206 8.56 -1.83 -33.15
CA ASP A 206 7.50 -1.80 -34.14
C ASP A 206 6.22 -2.20 -33.41
N LEU A 207 5.23 -1.32 -33.45
CA LEU A 207 3.91 -1.61 -32.92
C LEU A 207 3.48 -2.92 -33.61
N PRO A 208 3.27 -4.03 -32.87
CA PRO A 208 2.88 -5.28 -33.51
C PRO A 208 1.53 -5.11 -34.21
N CYS A 209 1.20 -6.12 -35.03
CA CYS A 209 -0.06 -6.41 -35.76
C CYS A 209 -1.24 -5.42 -35.51
N PRO A 210 -2.00 -5.03 -36.56
CA PRO A 210 -3.21 -4.21 -36.41
C PRO A 210 -4.08 -4.63 -35.22
N ILE A 211 -4.57 -3.66 -34.44
CA ILE A 211 -5.46 -3.93 -33.30
C ILE A 211 -6.71 -4.66 -33.84
N PRO A 212 -7.01 -5.88 -33.40
CA PRO A 212 -8.07 -6.68 -33.98
C PRO A 212 -9.44 -6.15 -33.55
N TYR A 213 -10.41 -6.19 -34.48
CA TYR A 213 -11.81 -6.05 -34.09
C TYR A 213 -12.32 -7.38 -33.55
N LEU A 214 -12.62 -7.41 -32.24
CA LEU A 214 -13.16 -8.59 -31.59
C LEU A 214 -14.64 -8.82 -31.93
N THR A 215 -15.02 -10.08 -32.08
CA THR A 215 -16.42 -10.50 -32.18
C THR A 215 -17.11 -10.47 -30.82
N LEU A 216 -18.44 -10.56 -30.84
CA LEU A 216 -19.25 -10.63 -29.63
C LEU A 216 -18.88 -11.84 -28.75
N ASP A 217 -18.65 -12.99 -29.36
CA ASP A 217 -18.29 -14.22 -28.64
C ASP A 217 -16.90 -14.11 -28.01
N GLN A 218 -15.95 -13.50 -28.70
CA GLN A 218 -14.60 -13.26 -28.16
C GLN A 218 -14.63 -12.31 -26.95
N VAL A 219 -15.37 -11.19 -27.05
CA VAL A 219 -15.55 -10.27 -25.92
C VAL A 219 -16.27 -10.96 -24.76
N SER A 220 -17.30 -11.75 -25.05
CA SER A 220 -18.07 -12.47 -24.02
C SER A 220 -17.19 -13.49 -23.29
N GLY A 221 -16.41 -14.30 -24.01
CA GLY A 221 -15.49 -15.27 -23.41
C GLY A 221 -14.40 -14.62 -22.54
N LEU A 222 -13.89 -13.45 -22.93
CA LEU A 222 -12.95 -12.68 -22.10
C LEU A 222 -13.61 -12.12 -20.83
N MET A 223 -14.87 -11.68 -20.93
CA MET A 223 -15.63 -11.22 -19.76
C MET A 223 -15.97 -12.37 -18.80
N GLU A 224 -16.32 -13.55 -19.32
CA GLU A 224 -16.51 -14.77 -18.52
C GLU A 224 -15.20 -15.17 -17.82
N ALA A 225 -14.07 -15.09 -18.52
CA ALA A 225 -12.76 -15.38 -17.94
C ALA A 225 -12.35 -14.40 -16.83
N LEU A 226 -12.78 -13.12 -16.93
CA LEU A 226 -12.61 -12.12 -15.87
C LEU A 226 -13.48 -12.48 -14.66
N GLU A 227 -14.76 -12.76 -14.87
CA GLU A 227 -15.72 -13.09 -13.81
C GLU A 227 -15.33 -14.37 -13.06
N SER A 228 -14.91 -15.42 -13.77
CA SER A 228 -14.49 -16.69 -13.18
C SER A 228 -13.25 -16.59 -12.27
N ARG A 229 -12.51 -15.49 -12.37
CA ARG A 229 -11.31 -15.20 -11.57
C ARG A 229 -11.56 -14.20 -10.44
N ALA A 230 -12.76 -13.61 -10.36
CA ALA A 230 -13.18 -12.64 -9.34
C ALA A 230 -13.56 -13.30 -8.01
N GLN A 231 -12.73 -14.21 -7.49
CA GLN A 231 -13.08 -15.02 -6.31
C GLN A 231 -13.27 -14.16 -5.07
N LEU A 232 -12.37 -13.22 -4.82
CA LEU A 232 -12.46 -12.35 -3.66
C LEU A 232 -13.63 -11.37 -3.79
N PHE A 233 -13.89 -10.85 -4.99
CA PHE A 233 -15.06 -10.01 -5.23
C PHE A 233 -16.36 -10.79 -4.99
N THR A 234 -16.43 -12.05 -5.43
CA THR A 234 -17.60 -12.91 -5.20
C THR A 234 -17.86 -13.14 -3.71
N GLN A 235 -16.79 -13.26 -2.91
CA GLN A 235 -16.88 -13.50 -1.47
C GLN A 235 -17.17 -12.21 -0.66
N THR A 236 -16.60 -11.08 -1.05
CA THR A 236 -16.55 -9.87 -0.20
C THR A 236 -17.22 -8.65 -0.82
N GLY A 237 -17.43 -8.63 -2.14
CA GLY A 237 -17.86 -7.45 -2.90
C GLY A 237 -16.85 -6.28 -2.90
N GLY A 238 -15.67 -6.46 -2.31
CA GLY A 238 -14.76 -5.37 -1.94
C GLY A 238 -13.58 -5.11 -2.89
N SER A 239 -13.42 -5.92 -3.94
CA SER A 239 -12.27 -5.85 -4.85
C SER A 239 -12.63 -5.44 -6.28
N HIS A 240 -11.62 -4.98 -7.00
CA HIS A 240 -11.57 -4.93 -8.45
C HIS A 240 -10.68 -6.04 -8.97
N ASN A 241 -10.96 -6.46 -10.19
CA ASN A 241 -10.15 -7.46 -10.89
C ASN A 241 -9.82 -7.02 -12.32
N MET A 242 -8.69 -7.51 -12.80
CA MET A 242 -8.19 -7.28 -14.15
C MET A 242 -7.48 -8.52 -14.66
N ILE A 243 -7.58 -8.79 -15.95
CA ILE A 243 -6.80 -9.82 -16.63
C ILE A 243 -6.07 -9.22 -17.83
N LEU A 244 -4.93 -9.82 -18.16
CA LEU A 244 -4.27 -9.64 -19.44
C LEU A 244 -4.51 -10.87 -20.30
N ALA A 245 -4.82 -10.66 -21.58
CA ALA A 245 -5.00 -11.73 -22.54
C ALA A 245 -4.20 -11.47 -23.82
N SER A 246 -3.72 -12.51 -24.49
CA SER A 246 -3.05 -12.38 -25.77
C SER A 246 -4.01 -11.84 -26.84
N MET A 247 -3.60 -10.85 -27.64
CA MET A 247 -4.40 -10.40 -28.79
C MET A 247 -4.52 -11.46 -29.89
N GLU A 248 -3.54 -12.37 -29.99
CA GLU A 248 -3.48 -13.40 -31.05
C GLU A 248 -4.33 -14.62 -30.69
N SER A 249 -4.14 -15.18 -29.49
CA SER A 249 -4.78 -16.44 -29.08
C SER A 249 -5.97 -16.25 -28.15
N LEU A 250 -6.17 -15.05 -27.61
CA LEU A 250 -7.12 -14.76 -26.51
C LEU A 250 -6.85 -15.55 -25.22
N ALA A 251 -5.70 -16.22 -25.12
CA ALA A 251 -5.29 -16.91 -23.91
C ALA A 251 -5.09 -15.91 -22.76
N ILE A 252 -5.57 -16.25 -21.57
CA ILE A 252 -5.38 -15.43 -20.37
C ILE A 252 -3.94 -15.61 -19.90
N LEU A 253 -3.20 -14.51 -19.85
CA LEU A 253 -1.78 -14.46 -19.49
C LEU A 253 -1.61 -14.17 -18.00
N ASP A 254 -2.39 -13.22 -17.48
CA ASP A 254 -2.32 -12.80 -16.08
C ASP A 254 -3.66 -12.39 -15.50
N HIS A 255 -3.69 -12.34 -14.17
CA HIS A 255 -4.80 -11.85 -13.37
C HIS A 255 -4.26 -11.07 -12.17
N ALA A 256 -4.92 -9.95 -11.85
CA ALA A 256 -4.71 -9.22 -10.61
C ALA A 256 -6.05 -8.83 -9.99
N GLU A 257 -6.11 -8.95 -8.66
CA GLU A 257 -7.21 -8.50 -7.84
C GLU A 257 -6.67 -7.57 -6.74
N ASP A 258 -7.39 -6.49 -6.45
CA ASP A 258 -7.05 -5.53 -5.40
C ASP A 258 -8.27 -4.67 -5.04
N ILE A 259 -8.30 -4.10 -3.84
CA ILE A 259 -9.32 -3.12 -3.42
C ILE A 259 -9.34 -1.91 -4.37
N SER A 260 -8.17 -1.50 -4.84
CA SER A 260 -8.01 -0.39 -5.78
C SER A 260 -7.83 -0.87 -7.21
N ARG A 261 -8.62 -0.28 -8.12
CA ARG A 261 -8.45 -0.47 -9.57
C ARG A 261 -7.07 -0.04 -10.09
N HIS A 262 -6.46 0.98 -9.49
CA HIS A 262 -5.11 1.40 -9.86
C HIS A 262 -4.07 0.37 -9.45
N ASN A 263 -4.23 -0.20 -8.25
CA ASN A 263 -3.33 -1.24 -7.74
C ASN A 263 -3.43 -2.53 -8.55
N CYS A 264 -4.62 -2.92 -9.01
CA CYS A 264 -4.78 -4.04 -9.95
C CYS A 264 -3.89 -3.86 -11.18
N LEU A 265 -3.96 -2.68 -11.80
CA LEU A 265 -3.18 -2.41 -13.00
C LEU A 265 -1.69 -2.29 -12.69
N TYR A 266 -1.30 -1.67 -11.56
CA TYR A 266 0.09 -1.67 -11.12
C TYR A 266 0.62 -3.11 -10.95
N LYS A 267 -0.11 -4.02 -10.31
CA LYS A 267 0.32 -5.42 -10.17
C LYS A 267 0.54 -6.08 -11.54
N LEU A 268 -0.38 -5.89 -12.49
CA LEU A 268 -0.20 -6.41 -13.85
C LEU A 268 1.03 -5.82 -14.55
N LEU A 269 1.21 -4.50 -14.50
CA LEU A 269 2.37 -3.81 -15.09
C LEU A 269 3.68 -4.26 -14.43
N GLY A 270 3.70 -4.42 -13.11
CA GLY A 270 4.88 -4.80 -12.36
C GLY A 270 5.29 -6.24 -12.62
N LYS A 271 4.32 -7.15 -12.66
CA LYS A 271 4.57 -8.54 -13.05
C LYS A 271 5.17 -8.61 -14.45
N ALA A 272 4.61 -7.90 -15.42
CA ALA A 272 5.15 -7.83 -16.77
C ALA A 272 6.60 -7.32 -16.81
N VAL A 273 6.92 -6.27 -16.04
CA VAL A 273 8.30 -5.75 -15.94
C VAL A 273 9.26 -6.79 -15.36
N ARG A 274 8.85 -7.51 -14.33
CA ARG A 274 9.68 -8.55 -13.70
C ARG A 274 9.92 -9.75 -14.61
N GLU A 275 8.97 -10.04 -15.49
CA GLU A 275 9.04 -11.11 -16.49
C GLU A 275 9.68 -10.66 -17.81
N ASP A 276 10.13 -9.40 -17.91
CA ASP A 276 10.60 -8.76 -19.15
C ASP A 276 9.61 -8.92 -20.33
N ARG A 277 8.31 -8.83 -20.01
CA ARG A 277 7.21 -9.08 -20.94
C ARG A 277 6.68 -7.79 -21.56
N ASP A 278 6.51 -7.85 -22.88
CA ASP A 278 5.94 -6.76 -23.67
C ASP A 278 4.41 -6.87 -23.76
N LEU A 279 3.72 -5.86 -23.25
CA LEU A 279 2.26 -5.81 -23.21
C LEU A 279 1.62 -5.23 -24.49
N THR A 280 2.41 -4.82 -25.49
CA THR A 280 1.88 -4.22 -26.72
C THR A 280 1.00 -5.15 -27.55
N GLY A 281 1.18 -6.47 -27.39
CA GLY A 281 0.35 -7.52 -27.99
C GLY A 281 -0.75 -8.05 -27.06
N GLU A 282 -1.08 -7.35 -25.97
CA GLU A 282 -2.01 -7.83 -24.94
C GLU A 282 -3.25 -6.94 -24.81
N ILE A 283 -4.35 -7.59 -24.41
CA ILE A 283 -5.66 -7.01 -24.13
C ILE A 283 -5.80 -6.87 -22.62
N LEU A 284 -6.11 -5.67 -22.15
CA LEU A 284 -6.55 -5.48 -20.76
C LEU A 284 -8.06 -5.66 -20.68
N VAL A 285 -8.53 -6.57 -19.83
CA VAL A 285 -9.95 -6.73 -19.51
C VAL A 285 -10.15 -6.39 -18.04
N THR A 286 -11.10 -5.51 -17.74
CA THR A 286 -11.27 -4.96 -16.37
C THR A 286 -12.73 -4.81 -15.96
N SER A 287 -13.01 -4.97 -14.67
CA SER A 287 -14.30 -4.63 -14.05
C SER A 287 -14.49 -3.13 -13.81
N CYS A 288 -13.44 -2.30 -13.88
CA CYS A 288 -13.51 -0.91 -13.47
C CYS A 288 -13.88 0.06 -14.60
N ARG A 289 -14.38 1.26 -14.23
CA ARG A 289 -14.59 2.37 -15.18
C ARG A 289 -13.29 2.78 -15.85
N LEU A 290 -13.36 3.06 -17.14
CA LEU A 290 -12.22 3.61 -17.89
C LEU A 290 -12.18 5.13 -17.70
N THR A 291 -11.34 5.55 -16.75
CA THR A 291 -11.07 6.96 -16.42
C THR A 291 -9.74 7.40 -17.00
N GLN A 292 -9.53 8.71 -17.11
CA GLN A 292 -8.27 9.30 -17.57
C GLN A 292 -7.05 8.68 -16.86
N THR A 293 -7.11 8.57 -15.54
CA THR A 293 -6.02 8.03 -14.71
C THR A 293 -5.76 6.54 -14.90
N ILE A 294 -6.76 5.75 -15.29
CA ILE A 294 -6.54 4.34 -15.68
C ILE A 294 -5.88 4.30 -17.05
N LEU A 295 -6.34 5.13 -17.99
CA LEU A 295 -5.74 5.22 -19.32
C LEU A 295 -4.27 5.67 -19.29
N ASP A 296 -3.90 6.56 -18.36
CA ASP A 296 -2.49 6.93 -18.14
C ASP A 296 -1.62 5.72 -17.82
N LEU A 297 -2.14 4.78 -17.01
CA LEU A 297 -1.44 3.54 -16.69
C LEU A 297 -1.41 2.57 -17.88
N VAL A 298 -2.53 2.42 -18.60
CA VAL A 298 -2.61 1.60 -19.83
C VAL A 298 -1.57 2.06 -20.85
N ILE A 299 -1.46 3.38 -21.07
CA ILE A 299 -0.47 3.98 -21.96
C ILE A 299 0.95 3.70 -21.47
N SER A 300 1.22 3.86 -20.16
CA SER A 300 2.55 3.59 -19.58
C SER A 300 2.99 2.12 -19.74
N GLY A 301 2.02 1.20 -19.81
CA GLY A 301 2.26 -0.22 -20.07
C GLY A 301 2.37 -0.58 -21.55
N GLY A 302 2.04 0.33 -22.47
CA GLY A 302 2.01 0.05 -23.91
C GLY A 302 0.82 -0.80 -24.36
N ILE A 303 -0.21 -0.97 -23.53
CA ILE A 303 -1.42 -1.74 -23.86
C ILE A 303 -2.28 -0.97 -24.87
N ARG A 304 -2.77 -1.67 -25.90
CA ARG A 304 -3.43 -1.04 -27.06
C ARG A 304 -4.91 -1.37 -27.23
N LEU A 305 -5.43 -2.34 -26.49
CA LEU A 305 -6.84 -2.73 -26.50
C LEU A 305 -7.33 -2.94 -25.07
N VAL A 306 -8.39 -2.22 -24.70
CA VAL A 306 -8.98 -2.29 -23.35
C VAL A 306 -10.46 -2.62 -23.43
N ILE A 307 -10.87 -3.65 -22.70
CA ILE A 307 -12.26 -4.08 -22.53
C ILE A 307 -12.68 -3.83 -21.10
N SER A 308 -13.81 -3.17 -20.91
CA SER A 308 -14.36 -2.88 -19.59
C SER A 308 -15.81 -3.27 -19.47
N GLN A 309 -16.15 -3.85 -18.32
CA GLN A 309 -17.54 -4.03 -17.90
C GLN A 309 -18.21 -2.67 -17.60
N ALA A 310 -17.47 -1.59 -17.36
CA ALA A 310 -18.03 -0.33 -16.90
C ALA A 310 -18.02 0.75 -18.00
N ALA A 311 -18.41 1.95 -17.60
CA ALA A 311 -18.47 3.12 -18.47
C ALA A 311 -17.08 3.66 -18.85
N VAL A 312 -17.01 4.32 -20.00
CA VAL A 312 -15.86 5.09 -20.48
C VAL A 312 -16.13 6.58 -20.29
N THR A 313 -15.21 7.31 -19.66
CA THR A 313 -15.34 8.77 -19.50
C THR A 313 -14.87 9.52 -20.75
N SER A 314 -15.35 10.75 -20.94
CA SER A 314 -14.93 11.60 -22.07
C SER A 314 -13.42 11.82 -22.10
N ALA A 315 -12.79 12.07 -20.94
CA ALA A 315 -11.34 12.26 -20.83
C ALA A 315 -10.54 10.98 -21.14
N ALA A 316 -11.06 9.80 -20.78
CA ALA A 316 -10.45 8.53 -21.14
C ALA A 316 -10.53 8.29 -22.66
N LEU A 317 -11.68 8.56 -23.26
CA LEU A 317 -11.88 8.43 -24.70
C LEU A 317 -10.94 9.35 -25.49
N GLU A 318 -10.75 10.59 -25.03
CA GLU A 318 -9.86 11.54 -25.68
C GLU A 318 -8.39 11.11 -25.59
N LYS A 319 -7.93 10.63 -24.41
CA LYS A 319 -6.59 10.04 -24.29
C LYS A 319 -6.39 8.83 -25.19
N ALA A 320 -7.38 7.95 -25.26
CA ALA A 320 -7.29 6.77 -26.10
C ALA A 320 -7.18 7.11 -27.58
N ARG A 321 -7.88 8.16 -28.07
CA ARG A 321 -7.71 8.67 -29.44
C ARG A 321 -6.29 9.12 -29.70
N GLN A 322 -5.74 9.92 -28.79
CA GLN A 322 -4.39 10.47 -28.92
C GLN A 322 -3.32 9.38 -28.91
N ALA A 323 -3.54 8.31 -28.14
CA ALA A 323 -2.62 7.18 -28.02
C ALA A 323 -2.87 6.04 -29.02
N GLY A 324 -3.94 6.09 -29.83
CA GLY A 324 -4.31 5.01 -30.74
C GLY A 324 -4.73 3.71 -30.03
N ILE A 325 -5.40 3.82 -28.89
CA ILE A 325 -5.88 2.70 -28.07
C ILE A 325 -7.35 2.42 -28.39
N GLN A 326 -7.70 1.17 -28.67
CA GLN A 326 -9.08 0.77 -28.84
C GLN A 326 -9.77 0.53 -27.49
N LEU A 327 -10.96 1.10 -27.31
CA LEU A 327 -11.77 0.95 -26.09
C LEU A 327 -13.09 0.24 -26.38
N ILE A 328 -13.35 -0.80 -25.60
CA ILE A 328 -14.64 -1.47 -25.47
C ILE A 328 -15.16 -1.22 -24.06
N GLY A 329 -16.37 -0.67 -23.92
CA GLY A 329 -17.02 -0.43 -22.65
C GLY A 329 -18.41 -1.05 -22.59
N PHE A 330 -18.98 -1.11 -21.38
CA PHE A 330 -20.26 -1.78 -21.12
C PHE A 330 -20.33 -3.22 -21.69
N ALA A 331 -19.20 -3.93 -21.70
CA ALA A 331 -19.13 -5.31 -22.18
C ALA A 331 -19.98 -6.23 -21.28
N ARG A 332 -20.97 -6.90 -21.87
CA ARG A 332 -21.89 -7.83 -21.20
C ARG A 332 -22.14 -9.03 -22.12
N PRO A 333 -22.67 -10.14 -21.58
CA PRO A 333 -23.22 -11.19 -22.42
C PRO A 333 -24.18 -10.58 -23.47
N GLY A 334 -23.89 -10.83 -24.76
CA GLY A 334 -24.75 -10.40 -25.86
C GLY A 334 -24.62 -8.95 -26.35
N ARG A 335 -23.83 -8.07 -25.69
CA ARG A 335 -23.58 -6.70 -26.21
C ARG A 335 -22.30 -6.05 -25.66
N PHE A 336 -21.72 -5.14 -26.44
CA PHE A 336 -20.70 -4.20 -25.98
C PHE A 336 -20.75 -2.89 -26.78
N ASN A 337 -20.14 -1.83 -26.25
CA ASN A 337 -19.96 -0.56 -26.96
C ASN A 337 -18.49 -0.41 -27.36
N ARG A 338 -18.22 -0.34 -28.67
CA ARG A 338 -16.90 0.02 -29.18
C ARG A 338 -16.82 1.53 -29.40
N TYR A 339 -15.78 2.17 -28.87
CA TYR A 339 -15.62 3.62 -28.95
C TYR A 339 -14.59 4.09 -29.99
N LEU A 340 -13.61 3.24 -30.31
CA LEU A 340 -12.52 3.51 -31.27
C LEU A 340 -12.24 2.30 -32.15
#